data_AF-A0A7V3JJH1-F1
#
_entry.id   AF-A0A7V3JJH1-F1
#
_cell.length_a   1.000
_cell.length_b   1.000
_cell.length_c   1.000
_cell.angle_alpha   90.00
_cell.angle_beta   90.00
_cell.angle_gamma   90.00
#
_symmetry.space_group_name_H-M   'P 1'
#
loop_
_entity.id
_entity.type
_entity.pdbx_description
1 polymer ?
#
loop_
_entity_poly.entity_id
_entity_poly.type
_entity_poly.pdbx_seq_one_letter_code
_entity_poly.pdbx_strand_id
1 'polypeptide(L)'
;MADGTGGRADSSPRTEADRHPAGAGQALKHFRYVVGSIDENALAVWTDLWREFHHQVTPSGLVTPQLQQGFVPSCGWAEFLEKFWLLKHYLDCIHHVARED
;
A
#
# COMPACT_ATOMS: atom_id res chain seq x y z
N MET A 1 76.31 -12.82 -1.88
CA MET A 1 75.80 -13.99 -1.12
C MET A 1 75.19 -13.47 0.18
N ALA A 2 73.87 -13.46 0.23
CA ALA A 2 73.04 -13.64 1.42
C ALA A 2 71.60 -13.85 0.92
N ASP A 3 71.16 -15.11 1.01
CA ASP A 3 69.75 -15.57 1.06
C ASP A 3 68.92 -14.67 2.00
N GLY A 4 67.63 -14.41 1.80
CA GLY A 4 66.59 -15.29 1.30
C GLY A 4 65.59 -15.56 2.43
N THR A 5 64.51 -14.77 2.51
CA THR A 5 63.20 -15.08 3.15
C THR A 5 62.33 -13.82 3.03
N GLY A 6 61.21 -13.75 2.31
CA GLY A 6 60.18 -14.76 2.13
C GLY A 6 59.08 -14.51 3.17
N GLY A 7 58.04 -13.74 2.84
CA GLY A 7 57.01 -13.38 3.83
C GLY A 7 55.83 -12.56 3.30
N ARG A 8 55.30 -12.97 2.14
CA ARG A 8 53.89 -12.83 1.69
C ARG A 8 53.08 -11.63 2.23
N ALA A 9 52.86 -10.64 1.36
CA ALA A 9 51.77 -9.70 1.50
C ALA A 9 50.45 -10.47 1.67
N ASP A 10 49.85 -10.37 2.85
CA ASP A 10 48.47 -10.79 3.11
C ASP A 10 47.53 -9.86 2.35
N SER A 11 47.44 -10.09 1.04
CA SER A 11 46.39 -9.55 0.19
C SER A 11 45.21 -10.50 0.31
N SER A 12 44.62 -10.56 1.50
CA SER A 12 43.33 -11.20 1.70
C SER A 12 42.34 -10.53 0.72
N PRO A 13 41.77 -11.28 -0.24
CA PRO A 13 40.73 -10.74 -1.10
C PRO A 13 39.57 -10.44 -0.17
N ARG A 14 39.27 -9.15 0.04
CA ARG A 14 38.03 -8.74 0.70
C ARG A 14 36.92 -9.43 -0.06
N THR A 15 36.37 -10.44 0.59
CA THR A 15 35.35 -11.33 0.06
C THR A 15 34.22 -10.46 -0.47
N GLU A 16 34.02 -10.52 -1.78
CA GLU A 16 32.91 -9.92 -2.52
C GLU A 16 31.54 -10.52 -2.12
N ALA A 17 31.53 -11.36 -1.08
CA ALA A 17 30.38 -12.07 -0.52
C ALA A 17 29.65 -11.30 0.61
N ASP A 18 30.07 -10.08 0.95
CA ASP A 18 29.38 -9.25 1.96
C ASP A 18 28.39 -8.23 1.34
N ARG A 19 27.95 -8.47 0.10
CA ARG A 19 26.80 -7.77 -0.51
C ARG A 19 25.51 -8.54 -0.26
N HIS A 20 25.13 -8.67 1.01
CA HIS A 20 23.78 -9.11 1.41
C HIS A 20 22.95 -7.92 1.95
N PRO A 21 21.62 -8.06 2.04
CA PRO A 21 20.61 -7.51 1.16
C PRO A 21 20.10 -6.12 1.62
N ALA A 22 21.00 -5.16 1.89
CA ALA A 22 20.61 -3.82 2.33
C ALA A 22 19.59 -3.16 1.37
N GLY A 23 19.67 -3.46 0.07
CA GLY A 23 18.71 -3.02 -0.94
C GLY A 23 17.33 -3.66 -0.83
N ALA A 24 17.24 -4.97 -0.53
CA ALA A 24 15.95 -5.67 -0.49
C ALA A 24 15.13 -5.28 0.75
N GLY A 25 15.77 -5.15 1.92
CA GLY A 25 15.10 -4.67 3.14
C GLY A 25 14.63 -3.22 3.02
N GLN A 26 15.43 -2.37 2.39
CA GLN A 26 15.05 -0.99 2.10
C GLN A 26 13.93 -0.90 1.06
N ALA A 27 13.98 -1.72 0.01
CA ALA A 27 12.93 -1.81 -1.01
C ALA A 27 11.60 -2.26 -0.39
N LEU A 28 11.60 -3.28 0.46
CA LEU A 28 10.40 -3.74 1.17
C LEU A 28 9.85 -2.66 2.10
N LYS A 29 10.72 -1.88 2.76
CA LYS A 29 10.28 -0.74 3.58
C LYS A 29 9.61 0.35 2.75
N HIS A 30 10.19 0.70 1.61
CA HIS A 30 9.60 1.67 0.68
C HIS A 30 8.26 1.17 0.13
N PHE A 31 8.21 -0.08 -0.30
CA PHE A 31 6.99 -0.74 -0.77
C PHE A 31 5.87 -0.62 0.27
N ARG A 32 6.14 -1.05 1.51
CA ARG A 32 5.15 -1.00 2.60
C ARG A 32 4.69 0.43 2.91
N TYR A 33 5.60 1.41 2.82
CA TYR A 33 5.26 2.81 3.02
C TYR A 33 4.32 3.33 1.93
N VAL A 34 4.63 3.05 0.65
CA VAL A 34 3.79 3.46 -0.49
C VAL A 34 2.43 2.81 -0.42
N VAL A 35 2.38 1.47 -0.25
CA VAL A 35 1.11 0.73 -0.14
C VAL A 35 0.30 1.22 1.06
N GLY A 36 0.92 1.42 2.21
CA GLY A 36 0.25 1.94 3.41
C GLY A 36 -0.37 3.32 3.17
N SER A 37 0.34 4.23 2.51
CA SER A 37 -0.20 5.55 2.19
C SER A 37 -1.40 5.50 1.23
N ILE A 38 -1.38 4.59 0.24
CA ILE A 38 -2.50 4.41 -0.68
C ILE A 38 -3.70 3.77 0.03
N ASP A 39 -3.46 2.79 0.89
CA ASP A 39 -4.48 2.11 1.69
C ASP A 39 -5.18 3.07 2.66
N GLU A 40 -4.44 3.93 3.35
CA GLU A 40 -5.01 4.98 4.21
C GLU A 40 -5.96 5.90 3.44
N ASN A 41 -5.59 6.31 2.23
CA ASN A 41 -6.45 7.13 1.37
C ASN A 41 -7.68 6.35 0.89
N ALA A 42 -7.53 5.07 0.55
CA ALA A 42 -8.65 4.19 0.19
C ALA A 42 -9.65 4.07 1.36
N LEU A 43 -9.15 3.84 2.57
CA LEU A 43 -9.96 3.73 3.79
C LEU A 43 -10.68 5.04 4.12
N ALA A 44 -10.04 6.19 3.90
CA ALA A 44 -10.67 7.50 4.08
C ALA A 44 -11.86 7.69 3.13
N VAL A 45 -11.66 7.41 1.83
CA VAL A 45 -12.74 7.52 0.83
C VAL A 45 -13.85 6.50 1.10
N TRP A 46 -13.50 5.26 1.47
CA TRP A 46 -14.48 4.26 1.89
C TRP A 46 -15.30 4.73 3.09
N THR A 47 -14.66 5.36 4.08
CA THR A 47 -15.34 5.89 5.26
C THR A 47 -16.36 6.97 4.89
N ASP A 48 -16.02 7.85 3.95
CA ASP A 48 -16.95 8.89 3.48
C ASP A 48 -18.12 8.28 2.70
N LEU A 49 -17.87 7.32 1.81
CA LEU A 49 -18.93 6.58 1.12
C LEU A 49 -19.83 5.83 2.11
N TRP A 50 -19.24 5.15 3.09
CA TRP A 50 -19.99 4.41 4.10
C TRP A 50 -20.84 5.35 4.96
N ARG A 51 -20.38 6.57 5.25
CA ARG A 51 -21.17 7.56 6.01
C ARG A 51 -22.49 7.90 5.31
N GLU A 52 -22.51 7.98 3.98
CA GLU A 52 -23.74 8.20 3.21
C GLU A 52 -24.77 7.08 3.40
N PHE A 53 -24.30 5.83 3.58
CA PHE A 53 -25.15 4.66 3.80
C PHE A 53 -25.48 4.39 5.26
N HIS A 54 -24.53 4.58 6.17
CA HIS A 54 -24.60 4.17 7.57
C HIS A 54 -25.77 4.81 8.31
N HIS A 55 -26.10 6.07 7.98
CA HIS A 55 -27.26 6.75 8.57
C HIS A 55 -28.61 6.19 8.10
N GLN A 56 -28.62 5.37 7.05
CA GLN A 56 -29.82 4.84 6.39
C GLN A 56 -29.97 3.32 6.57
N VAL A 57 -29.07 2.70 7.35
CA VAL A 57 -29.13 1.28 7.74
C VAL A 57 -29.13 1.18 9.26
N THR A 58 -29.77 0.16 9.81
CA THR A 58 -29.67 -0.13 11.24
C THR A 58 -28.28 -0.69 11.57
N PRO A 59 -27.83 -0.63 12.84
CA PRO A 59 -26.59 -1.29 13.27
C PRO A 59 -26.54 -2.80 12.96
N SER A 60 -27.69 -3.42 12.74
CA SER A 60 -27.85 -4.83 12.36
C SER A 60 -27.74 -5.08 10.84
N GLY A 61 -27.47 -4.03 10.04
CA GLY A 61 -27.40 -4.11 8.58
C GLY A 61 -28.77 -4.14 7.88
N LEU A 62 -29.86 -3.82 8.58
CA LEU A 62 -31.18 -3.73 7.93
C LEU A 62 -31.31 -2.40 7.22
N VAL A 63 -31.66 -2.46 5.94
CA VAL A 63 -32.01 -1.31 5.11
C VAL A 63 -33.28 -0.67 5.67
N THR A 64 -33.24 0.64 5.96
CA THR A 64 -34.44 1.36 6.41
C THR A 64 -35.52 1.39 5.32
N PRO A 65 -36.82 1.49 5.67
CA PRO A 65 -37.88 1.62 4.67
C PRO A 65 -37.67 2.78 3.69
N GLN A 66 -37.03 3.87 4.16
CA GLN A 66 -36.65 5.02 3.33
C GLN A 66 -35.66 4.61 2.25
N LEU A 67 -34.59 3.88 2.63
CA LEU A 67 -33.59 3.40 1.69
C LEU A 67 -34.16 2.37 0.69
N GLN A 68 -35.19 1.61 1.08
CA GLN A 68 -35.91 0.71 0.16
C GLN A 68 -36.70 1.46 -0.93
N GLN A 69 -37.10 2.71 -0.69
CA GLN A 69 -37.77 3.54 -1.70
C GLN A 69 -36.79 4.17 -2.69
N GLY A 70 -35.51 4.18 -2.35
CA GLY A 70 -34.43 4.68 -3.18
C GLY A 70 -33.31 5.28 -2.33
N PHE A 71 -32.09 5.23 -2.87
CA PHE A 71 -30.93 5.90 -2.29
C PHE A 71 -30.67 7.20 -3.03
N VAL A 72 -30.48 8.29 -2.27
CA VAL A 72 -29.97 9.56 -2.80
C VAL A 72 -28.85 10.02 -1.87
N PRO A 73 -27.60 10.11 -2.35
CA PRO A 73 -26.48 10.56 -1.52
C PRO A 73 -26.64 12.03 -1.15
N SER A 74 -26.28 12.39 0.08
CA SER A 74 -26.41 13.76 0.59
C SER A 74 -25.43 14.73 -0.08
N CYS A 75 -24.25 14.23 -0.47
CA CYS A 75 -23.27 14.93 -1.30
C CYS A 75 -23.66 15.03 -2.80
N GLY A 76 -24.77 14.41 -3.21
CA GLY A 76 -25.20 14.35 -4.60
C GLY A 76 -24.45 13.30 -5.43
N TRP A 77 -25.03 12.92 -6.57
CA TRP A 77 -24.54 11.80 -7.39
C TRP A 77 -23.15 12.02 -7.98
N ALA A 78 -22.83 13.24 -8.42
CA ALA A 78 -21.55 13.52 -9.06
C ALA A 78 -20.38 13.26 -8.10
N GLU A 79 -20.41 13.87 -6.91
CA GLU A 79 -19.37 13.71 -5.88
C GLU A 79 -19.31 12.26 -5.38
N PHE A 80 -20.47 11.62 -5.18
CA PHE A 80 -20.54 10.24 -4.75
C PHE A 80 -19.89 9.27 -5.76
N LEU A 81 -20.19 9.43 -7.05
CA LEU A 81 -19.60 8.60 -8.11
C LEU A 81 -18.11 8.87 -8.29
N GLU A 82 -17.67 10.12 -8.12
CA GLU A 82 -16.25 10.48 -8.10
C GLU A 82 -15.51 9.77 -6.96
N LYS A 83 -16.06 9.77 -5.74
CA LYS A 83 -15.52 9.02 -4.60
C LYS A 83 -15.45 7.52 -4.88
N PHE A 84 -16.47 6.93 -5.51
CA PHE A 84 -16.43 5.53 -5.94
C PHE A 84 -15.31 5.25 -6.95
N TRP A 85 -15.13 6.15 -7.91
CA TRP A 85 -14.05 6.06 -8.89
C TRP A 85 -12.68 6.18 -8.23
N LEU A 86 -12.53 7.10 -7.29
CA LEU A 86 -11.30 7.32 -6.55
C LEU A 86 -10.94 6.11 -5.67
N LEU A 87 -11.93 5.51 -5.01
CA LEU A 87 -11.73 4.26 -4.27
C LEU A 87 -11.26 3.14 -5.19
N LYS A 88 -11.90 2.94 -6.34
CA LYS A 88 -11.46 1.96 -7.34
C LYS A 88 -10.01 2.23 -7.74
N HIS A 89 -9.66 3.48 -8.02
CA HIS A 89 -8.30 3.86 -8.41
C HIS A 89 -7.26 3.48 -7.35
N TYR A 90 -7.51 3.77 -6.06
CA TYR A 90 -6.59 3.37 -5.00
C TYR A 90 -6.45 1.85 -4.88
N LEU A 91 -7.54 1.10 -5.01
CA LEU A 91 -7.51 -0.36 -4.99
C LEU A 91 -6.74 -0.94 -6.18
N ASP A 92 -6.92 -0.37 -7.38
CA ASP A 92 -6.15 -0.76 -8.57
C ASP A 92 -4.66 -0.50 -8.37
N CYS A 93 -4.28 0.64 -7.78
CA CYS A 93 -2.90 0.98 -7.46
C CYS A 93 -2.28 -0.02 -6.48
N ILE A 94 -2.99 -0.37 -5.39
CA ILE A 94 -2.54 -1.39 -4.43
C ILE A 94 -2.39 -2.74 -5.13
N HIS A 95 -3.37 -3.13 -5.94
CA HIS A 95 -3.34 -4.40 -6.68
C HIS A 95 -2.19 -4.48 -7.67
N HIS A 96 -1.91 -3.38 -8.37
CA HIS A 96 -0.80 -3.28 -9.31
C HIS A 96 0.54 -3.41 -8.59
N VAL A 97 0.77 -2.60 -7.56
CA VAL A 97 2.00 -2.63 -6.78
C VAL A 97 2.23 -4.00 -6.14
N ALA A 98 1.18 -4.65 -5.62
CA ALA A 98 1.28 -5.99 -5.02
C ALA A 98 1.54 -7.14 -6.01
N ARG A 99 1.49 -6.90 -7.32
CA ARG A 99 1.64 -7.92 -8.37
C ARG A 99 2.85 -7.71 -9.27
N GLU A 100 3.54 -6.58 -9.15
CA GLU A 100 4.76 -6.28 -9.93
C GLU A 100 6.05 -6.83 -9.30
N ASP A 101 5.95 -7.74 -8.31
CA ASP A 101 7.08 -8.50 -7.74
C ASP A 101 7.29 -9.86 -8.43
#